data_AF-A0A949DA72-F1
#
_entry.id   AF-A0A949DA72-F1
#
_cell.length_a   1.000
_cell.length_b   1.000
_cell.length_c   1.000
_cell.angle_alpha   90.00
_cell.angle_beta   90.00
_cell.angle_gamma   90.00
#
_symmetry.space_group_name_H-M   'P 1'
#
loop_
_entity.id
_entity.type
_entity.pdbx_description
1 polymer ?
#
loop_
_entity_poly.entity_id
_entity_poly.type
_entity_poly.pdbx_seq_one_letter_code
_entity_poly.pdbx_strand_id
1 'polypeptide(L)'
;MPNRQSLLQTIYDLSYVKMGKKSPMTLAHFGWGANGEVLNDAALPASLMGDWAERRPGEIFPSFARLLDKRGTADAESEFSWSVDFAARRARAREEMAPHLAAVALKRDEIVALKNQLSILKKRKVAKSDIEACDSEILGANKVLRETQAKADAIDAAMYDLKAVNPCARDERDTRTPGEVLESITAHGKMVEQALTRLRKSLNVDCGGD
;
A
#
# COMPACT_ATOMS: atom_id res chain seq x y z
N MET A 1 -4.26 15.74 -28.28
CA MET A 1 -4.04 15.65 -26.81
C MET A 1 -5.39 15.29 -26.19
N PRO A 2 -5.52 14.32 -25.27
CA PRO A 2 -4.46 13.75 -24.43
C PRO A 2 -4.48 12.20 -24.39
N ASN A 3 -3.38 11.52 -24.71
CA ASN A 3 -3.14 10.20 -24.13
C ASN A 3 -2.07 10.41 -23.06
N ARG A 4 -2.47 11.05 -21.95
CA ARG A 4 -1.79 10.78 -20.69
C ARG A 4 -2.11 9.32 -20.43
N GLN A 5 -1.27 8.42 -20.94
CA GLN A 5 -1.17 7.09 -20.37
C GLN A 5 -0.99 7.34 -18.89
N SER A 6 -2.06 7.16 -18.11
CA SER A 6 -1.89 6.95 -16.69
C SER A 6 -0.90 5.78 -16.65
N LEU A 7 0.28 6.02 -16.10
CA LEU A 7 1.28 4.98 -15.90
C LEU A 7 0.79 4.12 -14.72
N LEU A 8 -0.46 3.66 -14.81
CA LEU A 8 -1.04 2.68 -13.92
C LEU A 8 -0.26 1.41 -14.18
N GLN A 9 0.66 1.14 -13.26
CA GLN A 9 1.32 -0.13 -13.22
C GLN A 9 0.44 -1.06 -12.41
N THR A 10 -0.27 -1.95 -13.11
CA THR A 10 -0.98 -3.05 -12.46
C THR A 10 -0.02 -4.22 -12.30
N ILE A 11 0.10 -4.71 -11.08
CA ILE A 11 0.89 -5.89 -10.70
C ILE A 11 -0.06 -6.87 -10.01
N TYR A 12 0.02 -8.15 -10.36
CA TYR A 12 -0.75 -9.19 -9.67
C TYR A 12 0.07 -9.75 -8.52
N ASP A 13 -0.51 -9.78 -7.32
CA ASP A 13 0.10 -10.25 -6.10
C ASP A 13 -0.16 -11.75 -5.93
N LEU A 14 0.92 -12.54 -5.80
CA LEU A 14 0.87 -13.98 -5.53
C LEU A 14 1.48 -14.33 -4.17
N SER A 15 1.71 -13.34 -3.30
CA SER A 15 2.33 -13.55 -1.99
C SER A 15 1.54 -14.49 -1.07
N TYR A 16 0.21 -14.58 -1.28
CA TYR A 16 -0.68 -15.48 -0.56
C TYR A 16 -0.61 -16.93 -1.05
N VAL A 17 -0.07 -17.18 -2.25
CA VAL A 17 0.01 -18.52 -2.83
C VAL A 17 1.18 -19.28 -2.21
N LYS A 18 0.85 -20.27 -1.37
CA LYS A 18 1.84 -21.11 -0.70
C LYS A 18 2.27 -22.26 -1.60
N MET A 19 3.47 -22.15 -2.18
CA MET A 19 4.09 -23.24 -2.94
C MET A 19 4.89 -24.16 -2.00
N GLY A 20 4.62 -25.45 -2.04
CA GLY A 20 5.41 -26.45 -1.33
C GLY A 20 6.76 -26.71 -2.00
N LYS A 21 7.75 -27.24 -1.27
CA LYS A 21 9.09 -27.59 -1.78
C LYS A 21 9.11 -28.51 -3.02
N LYS A 22 8.00 -29.18 -3.32
CA LYS A 22 7.87 -30.16 -4.42
C LYS A 22 6.85 -29.76 -5.49
N SER A 23 6.13 -28.65 -5.31
CA SER A 23 5.11 -28.21 -6.26
C SER A 23 5.61 -26.96 -6.99
N PRO A 24 6.08 -27.08 -8.24
CA PRO A 24 6.51 -25.92 -9.01
C PRO A 24 5.30 -25.05 -9.38
N MET A 25 5.54 -23.76 -9.50
CA MET A 25 4.53 -22.80 -9.97
C MET A 25 4.30 -23.03 -11.47
N THR A 26 3.04 -23.02 -11.89
CA THR A 26 2.62 -23.33 -13.28
C THR A 26 1.79 -22.20 -13.86
N LEU A 27 1.57 -22.20 -15.19
CA LEU A 27 0.70 -21.24 -15.87
C LEU A 27 -0.72 -21.18 -15.29
N ALA A 28 -1.22 -22.30 -14.76
CA ALA A 28 -2.54 -22.35 -14.11
C ALA A 28 -2.64 -21.44 -12.87
N HIS A 29 -1.53 -21.18 -12.18
CA HIS A 29 -1.49 -20.24 -11.04
C HIS A 29 -1.66 -18.78 -11.48
N PHE A 30 -1.52 -18.51 -12.77
CA PHE A 30 -1.82 -17.22 -13.37
C PHE A 30 -3.18 -17.23 -14.10
N GLY A 31 -3.87 -18.37 -14.13
CA GLY A 31 -5.15 -18.53 -14.83
C GLY A 31 -5.04 -18.93 -16.30
N TRP A 32 -3.86 -19.36 -16.76
CA TRP A 32 -3.68 -19.88 -18.12
C TRP A 32 -3.61 -21.40 -18.18
N GLY A 33 -4.23 -21.95 -19.21
CA GLY A 33 -4.04 -23.34 -19.60
C GLY A 33 -2.72 -23.55 -20.34
N ALA A 34 -2.47 -24.79 -20.76
CA ALA A 34 -1.22 -25.18 -21.39
C ALA A 34 -0.98 -24.49 -22.74
N ASN A 35 -2.04 -24.05 -23.42
CA ASN A 35 -1.97 -23.39 -24.73
C ASN A 35 -2.20 -21.87 -24.62
N GLY A 36 -2.20 -21.30 -23.41
CA GLY A 36 -2.41 -19.87 -23.17
C GLY A 36 -3.90 -19.45 -23.15
N GLU A 37 -4.83 -20.39 -23.14
CA GLU A 37 -6.25 -20.13 -22.94
C GLU A 37 -6.55 -19.69 -21.51
N VAL A 38 -7.56 -18.85 -21.33
CA VAL A 38 -8.01 -18.43 -19.99
C VAL A 38 -8.83 -19.54 -19.34
N LEU A 39 -8.42 -19.98 -18.16
CA LEU A 39 -9.07 -21.06 -17.43
C LEU A 39 -10.36 -20.60 -16.73
N ASN A 40 -11.32 -21.53 -16.58
CA ASN A 40 -12.49 -21.40 -15.74
C ASN A 40 -12.17 -21.72 -14.28
N ASP A 41 -13.01 -21.29 -13.32
CA ASP A 41 -12.75 -21.40 -11.88
C ASP A 41 -12.56 -22.86 -11.44
N ALA A 42 -13.31 -23.79 -12.03
CA ALA A 42 -13.19 -25.23 -11.75
C ALA A 42 -11.84 -25.82 -12.20
N ALA A 43 -11.14 -25.17 -13.12
CA ALA A 43 -9.83 -25.59 -13.63
C ALA A 43 -8.66 -24.85 -12.95
N LEU A 44 -8.94 -23.89 -12.05
CA LEU A 44 -7.92 -23.16 -11.32
C LEU A 44 -7.39 -24.00 -10.14
N PRO A 45 -6.09 -23.88 -9.80
CA PRO A 45 -5.53 -24.55 -8.63
C PRO A 45 -6.20 -24.10 -7.33
N ALA A 46 -6.50 -25.02 -6.43
CA ALA A 46 -7.04 -24.70 -5.10
C ALA A 46 -6.06 -23.82 -4.28
N SER A 47 -4.75 -23.95 -4.50
CA SER A 47 -3.72 -23.08 -3.91
C SER A 47 -3.83 -21.62 -4.33
N LEU A 48 -4.43 -21.35 -5.50
CA LEU A 48 -4.68 -20.00 -6.01
C LEU A 48 -6.05 -19.49 -5.54
N MET A 49 -7.07 -20.34 -5.57
CA MET A 49 -8.45 -19.96 -5.22
C MET A 49 -8.64 -19.75 -3.70
N GLY A 50 -7.89 -20.49 -2.87
CA GLY A 50 -8.04 -20.43 -1.41
C GLY A 50 -9.49 -20.66 -0.97
N ASP A 51 -9.99 -19.73 -0.14
CA ASP A 51 -11.37 -19.69 0.38
C ASP A 51 -12.32 -18.83 -0.48
N TRP A 52 -11.91 -18.40 -1.69
CA TRP A 52 -12.66 -17.46 -2.51
C TRP A 52 -14.10 -17.89 -2.75
N ALA A 53 -14.31 -19.12 -3.22
CA ALA A 53 -15.64 -19.62 -3.58
C ALA A 53 -16.60 -19.67 -2.38
N GLU A 54 -16.07 -19.87 -1.17
CA GLU A 54 -16.85 -19.86 0.07
C GLU A 54 -17.25 -18.43 0.46
N ARG A 55 -16.33 -17.46 0.31
CA ARG A 55 -16.57 -16.06 0.66
C ARG A 55 -17.40 -15.31 -0.37
N ARG A 56 -17.26 -15.67 -1.64
CA ARG A 56 -17.78 -14.96 -2.80
C ARG A 56 -18.58 -15.92 -3.70
N PRO A 57 -19.65 -16.55 -3.17
CA PRO A 57 -20.39 -17.54 -3.93
C PRO A 57 -21.02 -16.92 -5.17
N GLY A 58 -20.72 -17.49 -6.34
CA GLY A 58 -21.21 -17.03 -7.63
C GLY A 58 -20.39 -15.91 -8.28
N GLU A 59 -19.39 -15.35 -7.60
CA GLU A 59 -18.45 -14.42 -8.22
C GLU A 59 -17.28 -15.16 -8.87
N ILE A 60 -16.95 -14.74 -10.09
CA ILE A 60 -15.84 -15.29 -10.87
C ILE A 60 -14.51 -14.88 -10.25
N PHE A 61 -13.60 -15.84 -10.04
CA PHE A 61 -12.29 -15.54 -9.47
C PHE A 61 -11.48 -14.56 -10.34
N PRO A 62 -10.94 -13.47 -9.80
CA PRO A 62 -10.25 -12.46 -10.59
C PRO A 62 -8.79 -12.88 -10.87
N SER A 63 -8.58 -13.95 -11.64
CA SER A 63 -7.24 -14.44 -12.01
C SER A 63 -6.47 -13.45 -12.88
N PHE A 64 -5.13 -13.51 -12.83
CA PHE A 64 -4.27 -12.64 -13.62
C PHE A 64 -4.61 -12.66 -15.12
N ALA A 65 -4.81 -13.84 -15.71
CA ALA A 65 -5.19 -14.01 -17.11
C ALA A 65 -6.46 -13.25 -17.50
N ARG A 66 -7.44 -13.12 -16.58
CA ARG A 66 -8.69 -12.38 -16.83
C ARG A 66 -8.54 -10.88 -16.66
N LEU A 67 -7.70 -10.46 -15.72
CA LEU A 67 -7.46 -9.05 -15.44
C LEU A 67 -6.47 -8.42 -16.43
N LEU A 68 -5.67 -9.23 -17.14
CA LEU A 68 -4.60 -8.75 -18.02
C LEU A 68 -5.10 -7.77 -19.10
N ASP A 69 -6.22 -8.08 -19.75
CA ASP A 69 -6.78 -7.23 -20.82
C ASP A 69 -7.35 -5.91 -20.29
N LYS A 70 -7.68 -5.86 -18.99
CA LYS A 70 -8.26 -4.70 -18.31
C LYS A 70 -7.20 -3.86 -17.58
N ARG A 71 -5.92 -4.18 -17.75
CA ARG A 71 -4.80 -3.55 -17.05
C ARG A 71 -4.85 -2.01 -17.14
N GLY A 72 -4.70 -1.35 -16.00
CA GLY A 72 -4.75 0.11 -15.92
C GLY A 72 -6.16 0.71 -15.98
N THR A 73 -7.20 -0.11 -15.74
CA THR A 73 -8.57 0.35 -15.52
C THR A 73 -9.05 -0.07 -14.14
N ALA A 74 -10.12 0.55 -13.64
CA ALA A 74 -10.73 0.18 -12.36
C ALA A 74 -11.24 -1.27 -12.36
N ASP A 75 -11.60 -1.82 -13.52
CA ASP A 75 -12.10 -3.20 -13.65
C ASP A 75 -11.00 -4.26 -13.45
N ALA A 76 -9.73 -3.87 -13.43
CA ALA A 76 -8.61 -4.74 -13.09
C ALA A 76 -8.27 -4.72 -11.60
N GLU A 77 -8.94 -3.90 -10.77
CA GLU A 77 -8.70 -3.84 -9.33
C GLU A 77 -9.43 -4.98 -8.60
N SER A 78 -8.68 -5.77 -7.85
CA SER A 78 -9.13 -6.89 -7.02
C SER A 78 -8.28 -7.01 -5.76
N GLU A 79 -8.68 -7.89 -4.83
CA GLU A 79 -7.88 -8.20 -3.62
C GLU A 79 -6.48 -8.76 -3.95
N PHE A 80 -6.27 -9.22 -5.19
CA PHE A 80 -5.01 -9.80 -5.67
C PHE A 80 -4.25 -8.90 -6.66
N SER A 81 -4.72 -7.69 -6.92
CA SER A 81 -4.05 -6.76 -7.83
C SER A 81 -3.65 -5.50 -7.10
N TRP A 82 -2.45 -5.02 -7.38
CA TRP A 82 -2.03 -3.67 -7.07
C TRP A 82 -2.20 -2.80 -8.33
N SER A 83 -2.87 -1.65 -8.24
CA SER A 83 -2.71 -0.49 -9.16
C SER A 83 -1.97 0.69 -8.48
N VAL A 84 -0.84 1.16 -9.03
CA VAL A 84 -0.21 2.44 -8.59
C VAL A 84 -0.47 3.49 -9.66
N ASP A 85 -1.13 4.59 -9.30
CA ASP A 85 -1.07 5.81 -10.13
C ASP A 85 0.17 6.64 -9.77
N PHE A 86 1.29 6.34 -10.44
CA PHE A 86 2.53 7.11 -10.28
C PHE A 86 2.39 8.56 -10.78
N ALA A 87 1.46 8.83 -11.71
CA ALA A 87 1.24 10.20 -12.19
C ALA A 87 0.54 11.02 -11.11
N ALA A 88 -0.51 10.49 -10.48
CA ALA A 88 -1.17 11.13 -9.35
C ALA A 88 -0.24 11.27 -8.14
N ARG A 89 0.56 10.23 -7.81
CA ARG A 89 1.54 10.29 -6.72
C ARG A 89 2.61 11.36 -6.97
N ARG A 90 3.13 11.48 -8.19
CA ARG A 90 4.05 12.56 -8.59
C ARG A 90 3.43 13.94 -8.50
N ALA A 91 2.16 14.08 -8.91
CA ALA A 91 1.47 15.37 -8.85
C ALA A 91 1.35 15.84 -7.39
N ARG A 92 0.90 14.95 -6.50
CA ARG A 92 0.80 15.23 -5.06
C ARG A 92 2.17 15.55 -4.43
N ALA A 93 3.19 14.76 -4.73
CA ALA A 93 4.55 15.01 -4.23
C ALA A 93 5.05 16.40 -4.65
N ARG A 94 4.80 16.83 -5.89
CA ARG A 94 5.17 18.18 -6.35
C ARG A 94 4.40 19.28 -5.62
N GLU A 95 3.12 19.08 -5.35
CA GLU A 95 2.30 20.03 -4.57
C GLU A 95 2.83 20.15 -3.13
N GLU A 96 3.17 19.04 -2.49
CA GLU A 96 3.76 19.00 -1.14
C GLU A 96 5.18 19.59 -1.09
N MET A 97 5.99 19.40 -2.15
CA MET A 97 7.32 19.98 -2.26
C MET A 97 7.31 21.49 -2.55
N ALA A 98 6.27 22.00 -3.24
CA ALA A 98 6.19 23.39 -3.69
C ALA A 98 6.51 24.44 -2.60
N PRO A 99 5.93 24.39 -1.38
CA PRO A 99 6.26 25.35 -0.33
C PRO A 99 7.71 25.26 0.13
N HIS A 100 8.28 24.06 0.19
CA HIS A 100 9.68 23.86 0.57
C HIS A 100 10.64 24.40 -0.48
N LEU A 101 10.36 24.17 -1.77
CA LEU A 101 11.16 24.69 -2.87
C LEU A 101 11.09 26.22 -2.94
N ALA A 102 9.91 26.81 -2.72
CA ALA A 102 9.75 28.26 -2.63
C ALA A 102 10.56 28.85 -1.46
N ALA A 103 10.49 28.25 -0.28
CA ALA A 103 11.26 28.67 0.89
C ALA A 103 12.78 28.52 0.68
N VAL A 104 13.22 27.46 -0.01
CA VAL A 104 14.62 27.27 -0.42
C VAL A 104 15.07 28.39 -1.36
N ALA A 105 14.26 28.77 -2.35
CA ALA A 105 14.59 29.86 -3.27
C ALA A 105 14.76 31.19 -2.51
N LEU A 106 13.81 31.55 -1.64
CA LEU A 106 13.88 32.75 -0.81
C LEU A 106 15.14 32.76 0.09
N LYS A 107 15.46 31.63 0.71
CA LYS A 107 16.66 31.54 1.56
C LYS A 107 17.96 31.59 0.76
N ARG A 108 18.00 31.10 -0.48
CA ARG A 108 19.17 31.29 -1.35
C ARG A 108 19.40 32.76 -1.67
N ASP A 109 18.34 33.50 -1.98
CA ASP A 109 18.42 34.93 -2.28
C ASP A 109 18.90 35.74 -1.05
N GLU A 110 18.39 35.42 0.14
CA GLU A 110 18.83 36.00 1.41
C GLU A 110 20.32 35.75 1.67
N ILE A 111 20.80 34.52 1.46
CA ILE A 111 22.23 34.19 1.63
C ILE A 111 23.10 34.97 0.63
N VAL A 112 22.65 35.15 -0.62
CA VAL A 112 23.38 35.96 -1.61
C VAL A 112 23.42 37.42 -1.18
N ALA A 113 22.31 37.98 -0.69
CA ALA A 113 22.27 39.34 -0.17
C ALA A 113 23.22 39.54 1.03
N LEU A 114 23.20 38.62 2.00
CA LEU A 114 24.10 38.64 3.15
C LEU A 114 25.57 38.52 2.75
N LYS A 115 25.90 37.66 1.78
CA LYS A 115 27.27 37.55 1.23
C LYS A 115 27.74 38.84 0.56
N ASN A 116 26.84 39.52 -0.16
CA ASN A 116 27.14 40.82 -0.75
C ASN A 116 27.40 41.88 0.33
N GLN A 117 26.56 41.93 1.38
CA GLN A 117 26.76 42.83 2.53
C GLN A 117 28.07 42.55 3.25
N LEU A 118 28.39 41.28 3.52
CA LEU A 118 29.65 40.86 4.11
C LEU A 118 30.86 41.34 3.29
N SER A 119 30.78 41.26 1.95
CA SER A 119 31.84 41.76 1.08
C SER A 119 32.05 43.28 1.22
N ILE A 120 30.98 44.04 1.42
CA ILE A 120 31.01 45.50 1.61
C ILE A 120 31.59 45.84 2.99
N LEU A 121 31.15 45.13 4.05
CA LEU A 121 31.65 45.32 5.41
C LEU A 121 33.16 45.04 5.50
N LYS A 122 33.63 43.96 4.85
CA LYS A 122 35.05 43.63 4.77
C LYS A 122 35.86 44.71 4.05
N LYS A 123 35.34 45.28 2.94
CA LYS A 123 36.00 46.38 2.22
C LYS A 123 36.07 47.68 3.04
N ARG A 124 35.03 47.97 3.83
CA ARG A 124 34.94 49.17 4.69
C ARG A 124 35.73 49.07 5.99
N LYS A 125 36.37 47.93 6.28
CA LYS A 125 37.13 47.66 7.52
C LYS A 125 36.32 47.99 8.78
N VAL A 126 35.05 47.60 8.78
CA VAL A 126 34.14 47.75 9.93
C VAL A 126 34.61 46.87 11.10
N ALA A 127 34.11 47.14 12.31
CA ALA A 127 34.44 46.38 13.52
C ALA A 127 34.28 44.86 13.29
N LYS A 128 35.20 44.08 13.87
CA LYS A 128 35.25 42.63 13.73
C LYS A 128 33.95 41.95 14.19
N SER A 129 33.30 42.51 15.20
CA SER A 129 32.00 42.06 15.73
C SER A 129 30.91 42.05 14.67
N ASP A 130 30.86 43.05 13.80
CA ASP A 130 29.78 43.20 12.80
C ASP A 130 29.98 42.22 11.63
N ILE A 131 31.24 41.90 11.32
CA ILE A 131 31.60 40.86 10.36
C ILE A 131 31.23 39.47 10.92
N GLU A 132 31.56 39.20 12.19
CA GLU A 132 31.23 37.94 12.87
C GLU A 132 29.71 37.74 13.01
N ALA A 133 28.94 38.81 13.24
CA ALA A 133 27.49 38.77 13.26
C ALA A 133 26.91 38.38 11.88
N CYS A 134 27.38 39.03 10.81
CA CYS A 134 26.94 38.73 9.45
C CYS A 134 27.33 37.31 9.00
N ASP A 135 28.53 36.84 9.36
CA ASP A 135 28.94 35.44 9.13
C ASP A 135 28.02 34.46 9.89
N SER A 136 27.63 34.80 11.13
CA SER A 136 26.71 33.97 11.93
C SER A 136 25.30 33.90 11.32
N GLU A 137 24.79 35.02 10.78
CA GLU A 137 23.52 35.06 10.04
C GLU A 137 23.58 34.21 8.77
N ILE A 138 24.68 34.27 8.02
CA ILE A 138 24.91 33.40 6.85
C ILE A 138 24.91 31.92 7.25
N LEU A 139 25.56 31.56 8.36
CA LEU A 139 25.57 30.19 8.86
C LEU A 139 24.17 29.71 9.26
N GLY A 140 23.41 30.56 9.96
CA GLY A 140 22.02 30.29 10.33
C GLY A 140 21.13 30.10 9.10
N ALA A 141 21.22 31.00 8.12
CA ALA A 141 20.46 30.91 6.88
C ALA A 141 20.82 29.64 6.06
N ASN A 142 22.11 29.27 6.00
CA ASN A 142 22.53 28.02 5.34
C ASN A 142 21.99 26.77 6.05
N LYS A 143 21.90 26.78 7.39
CA LYS A 143 21.29 25.68 8.14
C LYS A 143 19.83 25.50 7.76
N VAL A 144 19.04 26.59 7.80
CA VAL A 144 17.63 26.58 7.42
C VAL A 144 17.43 26.14 5.95
N LEU A 145 18.30 26.61 5.05
CA LEU A 145 18.30 26.20 3.65
C LEU A 145 18.45 24.68 3.51
N ARG A 146 19.46 24.09 4.17
CA ARG A 146 19.74 22.64 4.11
C ARG A 146 18.59 21.82 4.69
N GLU A 147 18.06 22.23 5.83
CA GLU A 147 16.92 21.55 6.46
C GLU A 147 15.66 21.60 5.58
N THR A 148 15.40 22.73 4.93
CA THR A 148 14.23 22.89 4.05
C THR A 148 14.40 22.11 2.74
N GLN A 149 15.62 22.10 2.18
CA GLN A 149 15.94 21.26 1.03
C GLN A 149 15.79 19.77 1.35
N ALA A 150 16.30 19.34 2.51
CA ALA A 150 16.17 17.94 2.96
C ALA A 150 14.70 17.49 3.09
N LYS A 151 13.79 18.39 3.49
CA LYS A 151 12.34 18.10 3.51
C LYS A 151 11.79 17.86 2.10
N ALA A 152 12.15 18.69 1.13
CA ALA A 152 11.74 18.48 -0.26
C ALA A 152 12.30 17.16 -0.81
N ASP A 153 13.58 16.88 -0.56
CA ASP A 153 14.25 15.67 -1.01
C ASP A 153 13.65 14.41 -0.37
N ALA A 154 13.22 14.48 0.90
CA ALA A 154 12.55 13.39 1.59
C ALA A 154 11.18 13.07 0.97
N ILE A 155 10.42 14.08 0.53
CA ILE A 155 9.15 13.88 -0.17
C ILE A 155 9.38 13.18 -1.52
N ASP A 156 10.40 13.60 -2.28
CA ASP A 156 10.76 12.96 -3.54
C ASP A 156 11.23 11.51 -3.33
N ALA A 157 12.06 11.25 -2.32
CA ALA A 157 12.51 9.90 -1.98
C ALA A 157 11.34 8.98 -1.56
N ALA A 158 10.39 9.48 -0.76
CA ALA A 158 9.22 8.72 -0.32
C ALA A 158 8.29 8.31 -1.47
N MET A 159 8.37 8.97 -2.63
CA MET A 159 7.66 8.52 -3.83
C MET A 159 8.15 7.16 -4.33
N TYR A 160 9.44 6.87 -4.17
CA TYR A 160 10.08 5.65 -4.64
C TYR A 160 10.19 4.55 -3.56
N ASP A 161 9.93 4.86 -2.28
CA ASP A 161 9.83 3.85 -1.21
C ASP A 161 8.50 3.08 -1.32
N LEU A 162 8.35 2.34 -2.41
CA LEU A 162 7.24 1.42 -2.60
C LEU A 162 7.55 0.14 -1.80
N LYS A 163 6.92 -0.01 -0.63
CA LYS A 163 6.91 -1.33 0.03
C LYS A 163 6.17 -2.30 -0.88
N ALA A 164 6.70 -3.50 -1.08
CA ALA A 164 6.07 -4.57 -1.87
C ALA A 164 4.89 -5.20 -1.12
N VAL A 165 3.96 -4.36 -0.63
CA VAL A 165 2.75 -4.76 0.07
C VAL A 165 1.57 -4.29 -0.75
N ASN A 166 0.76 -5.23 -1.24
CA ASN A 166 -0.45 -4.94 -2.01
C ASN A 166 -1.44 -4.12 -1.16
N PRO A 167 -1.76 -2.85 -1.53
CA PRO A 167 -2.69 -2.01 -0.77
C PRO A 167 -4.13 -2.51 -0.78
N CYS A 168 -4.49 -3.27 -1.82
CA CYS A 168 -5.80 -3.91 -1.96
C CYS A 168 -5.85 -5.28 -1.27
N ALA A 169 -4.75 -5.72 -0.67
CA ALA A 169 -4.70 -7.00 0.03
C ALA A 169 -5.76 -7.07 1.12
N ARG A 170 -6.35 -8.25 1.24
CA ARG A 170 -7.29 -8.58 2.32
C ARG A 170 -6.64 -8.32 3.68
N ASP A 171 -7.34 -7.61 4.55
CA ASP A 171 -6.99 -7.56 5.96
C ASP A 171 -7.53 -8.81 6.67
N GLU A 172 -6.65 -9.73 7.04
CA GLU A 172 -7.01 -10.98 7.73
C GLU A 172 -7.16 -10.79 9.25
N ARG A 173 -6.91 -9.59 9.77
CA ARG A 173 -6.96 -9.33 11.21
C ARG A 173 -8.40 -9.36 11.69
N ASP A 174 -8.62 -10.05 12.80
CA ASP A 174 -9.90 -9.99 13.51
C ASP A 174 -10.09 -8.60 14.10
N THR A 175 -11.10 -7.88 13.61
CA THR A 175 -11.44 -6.53 14.07
C THR A 175 -12.52 -6.52 15.15
N ARG A 176 -12.99 -7.69 15.60
CA ARG A 176 -14.00 -7.78 16.65
C ARG A 176 -13.47 -7.21 17.96
N THR A 177 -14.30 -6.43 18.63
CA THR A 177 -14.04 -5.98 19.99
C THR A 177 -14.10 -7.16 20.96
N PRO A 178 -13.45 -7.07 22.15
CA PRO A 178 -13.56 -8.11 23.16
C PRO A 178 -15.01 -8.46 23.55
N GLY A 179 -15.91 -7.48 23.54
CA GLY A 179 -17.34 -7.68 23.79
C GLY A 179 -18.01 -8.54 22.72
N GLU A 180 -17.80 -8.22 21.45
CA GLU A 180 -18.32 -9.00 20.30
C GLU A 180 -17.75 -10.42 20.26
N VAL A 181 -16.49 -10.61 20.69
CA VAL A 181 -15.88 -11.94 20.83
C VAL A 181 -16.60 -12.73 21.91
N LEU A 182 -16.87 -12.14 23.08
CA LEU A 182 -17.61 -12.81 24.16
C LEU A 182 -19.03 -13.17 23.72
N GLU A 183 -19.74 -12.26 23.04
CA GLU A 183 -21.06 -12.52 22.49
C GLU A 183 -21.04 -13.69 21.50
N SER A 184 -20.07 -13.69 20.57
CA SER A 184 -19.84 -14.79 19.64
C SER A 184 -19.63 -16.11 20.38
N ILE A 185 -18.79 -16.14 21.43
CA ILE A 185 -18.56 -17.35 22.24
C ILE A 185 -19.86 -17.84 22.88
N THR A 186 -20.66 -16.93 23.46
CA THR A 186 -21.94 -17.31 24.09
C THR A 186 -22.94 -17.87 23.07
N ALA A 187 -23.01 -17.29 21.86
CA ALA A 187 -23.88 -17.77 20.79
C ALA A 187 -23.47 -19.18 20.33
N HIS A 188 -22.17 -19.41 20.12
CA HIS A 188 -21.65 -20.74 19.77
C HIS A 188 -21.89 -21.76 20.89
N GLY A 189 -21.75 -21.36 22.17
CA GLY A 189 -22.09 -22.20 23.31
C GLY A 189 -23.54 -22.69 23.29
N LYS A 190 -24.50 -21.80 23.01
CA LYS A 190 -25.92 -22.16 22.87
C LYS A 190 -26.16 -23.13 21.71
N MET A 191 -25.49 -22.93 20.57
CA MET A 191 -25.61 -23.84 19.42
C MET A 191 -25.09 -25.25 19.77
N VAL A 192 -23.98 -25.34 20.49
CA VAL A 192 -23.43 -26.61 20.98
C VAL A 192 -24.40 -27.28 21.96
N GLU A 193 -24.96 -26.55 22.93
CA GLU A 193 -25.95 -27.11 23.87
C GLU A 193 -27.20 -27.65 23.16
N GLN A 194 -27.69 -26.93 22.14
CA GLN A 194 -28.82 -27.37 21.32
C GLN A 194 -28.49 -28.64 20.55
N ALA A 195 -27.30 -28.72 19.95
CA ALA A 195 -26.83 -29.91 19.24
C ALA A 195 -26.71 -31.12 20.19
N LEU A 196 -26.13 -30.92 21.38
CA LEU A 196 -26.02 -31.96 22.40
C LEU A 196 -27.38 -32.44 22.89
N THR A 197 -28.34 -31.53 23.06
CA THR A 197 -29.70 -31.88 23.46
C THR A 197 -30.40 -32.72 22.40
N ARG A 198 -30.24 -32.37 21.11
CA ARG A 198 -30.76 -33.17 19.99
C ARG A 198 -30.14 -34.57 19.96
N LEU A 199 -28.82 -34.66 20.14
CA LEU A 199 -28.11 -35.93 20.19
C LEU A 199 -28.56 -36.81 21.37
N ARG A 200 -28.73 -36.23 22.57
CA ARG A 200 -29.26 -36.97 23.73
C ARG A 200 -30.68 -37.49 23.47
N LYS A 201 -31.52 -36.70 22.80
CA LYS A 201 -32.87 -37.14 22.42
C LYS A 201 -32.83 -38.28 21.42
N SER A 202 -32.00 -38.23 20.39
CA SER A 202 -31.89 -39.35 19.43
C SER A 202 -31.37 -40.61 20.11
N LEU A 203 -30.35 -40.51 20.96
CA LEU A 203 -29.82 -41.65 21.71
C LEU A 203 -30.84 -42.29 22.67
N ASN A 204 -31.74 -41.49 23.25
CA ASN A 204 -32.81 -42.01 24.10
C ASN A 204 -33.99 -42.60 23.31
N VAL A 205 -34.19 -42.20 22.05
CA VAL A 205 -35.23 -42.76 21.17
C VAL A 205 -34.82 -44.13 20.64
N ASP A 206 -33.53 -44.35 20.38
CA ASP A 206 -33.01 -45.64 19.90
C ASP A 206 -32.99 -46.75 21.00
N CYS A 207 -33.17 -46.38 22.28
CA CYS A 207 -33.24 -47.32 23.41
C CYS A 207 -34.69 -47.66 23.84
N GLY A 208 -35.71 -47.16 23.14
CA GLY A 208 -37.13 -47.31 23.51
C GLY A 208 -38.01 -48.00 22.46
N GLY A 209 -37.41 -48.64 21.46
CA GLY A 209 -38.12 -49.39 20.42
C GLY A 209 -37.85 -50.89 20.54
N ASP A 210 -38.49 -51.53 21.51
CA ASP A 210 -38.85 -52.96 21.52
C ASP A 210 -40.34 -53.06 21.89
#